data_AF-A0A0V0Q925-F1
#
_entry.id   AF-A0A0V0Q925-F1
#
_cell.length_a   1.000
_cell.length_b   1.000
_cell.length_c   1.000
_cell.angle_alpha   90.00
_cell.angle_beta   90.00
_cell.angle_gamma   90.00
#
_symmetry.space_group_name_H-M   'P 1'
#
loop_
_entity.id
_entity.type
_entity.pdbx_description
1 polymer ?
#
loop_
_entity_poly.entity_id
_entity_poly.type
_entity_poly.pdbx_seq_one_letter_code
_entity_poly.pdbx_strand_id
1 'polypeptide(L)'
;MYYKKNIKQRFDNSNQSIIVLQLHLFAYEEKFLVRQNQMKEIHEFLTRLKKNPEILEKNEEILMYLKSALQNNNIVAQGDLNLHNNIENNYIYQTGFIDTWIEKHGLGKQSEEQGYTWDPTQNSMIRMILPFDNRRMRLDRILLRQESNYLFRSFLFGS
;
A
#
# COMPACT_ATOMS: atom_id res chain seq x y z
N MET A 1 -10.53 10.91 7.22
CA MET A 1 -9.33 10.04 7.17
C MET A 1 -8.70 10.07 8.56
N TYR A 2 -8.77 8.96 9.31
CA TYR A 2 -8.15 8.87 10.63
C TYR A 2 -6.73 8.31 10.50
N TYR A 3 -5.71 9.14 10.75
CA TYR A 3 -4.32 8.70 10.85
C TYR A 3 -4.08 8.13 12.26
N LYS A 4 -3.84 6.82 12.39
CA LYS A 4 -3.42 6.22 13.67
C LYS A 4 -1.91 5.99 13.65
N LYS A 5 -1.18 6.71 14.50
CA LYS A 5 0.29 6.66 14.63
C LYS A 5 0.68 5.36 15.35
N ASN A 6 1.20 4.39 14.61
CA ASN A 6 1.85 3.20 15.17
C ASN A 6 3.26 3.10 14.59
N ILE A 7 4.25 3.67 15.27
CA ILE A 7 5.67 3.46 14.96
C ILE A 7 6.13 2.33 15.88
N LYS A 8 6.34 1.12 15.35
CA LYS A 8 6.96 0.02 16.10
C LYS A 8 8.03 -0.67 15.26
N GLN A 9 9.14 -0.92 15.95
CA GLN A 9 10.25 -1.85 15.70
C GLN A 9 11.50 -1.33 14.97
N ARG A 10 12.63 -1.38 15.71
CA ARG A 10 14.01 -1.15 15.26
C ARG A 10 14.51 -2.40 14.52
N PHE A 11 15.08 -2.20 13.33
CA PHE A 11 15.95 -3.17 12.66
C PHE A 11 17.40 -2.79 12.97
N ASP A 12 18.12 -3.68 13.63
CA ASP A 12 19.26 -3.35 14.49
C ASP A 12 20.60 -3.17 13.75
N ASN A 13 20.64 -2.86 12.44
CA ASN A 13 21.95 -2.75 11.75
C ASN A 13 22.04 -1.94 10.43
N SER A 14 21.13 -1.03 10.12
CA SER A 14 21.44 -0.03 9.07
C SER A 14 20.60 1.22 9.26
N ASN A 15 21.09 2.37 8.78
CA ASN A 15 20.44 3.68 8.72
C ASN A 15 19.12 3.72 7.91
N GLN A 16 18.44 2.58 7.76
CA GLN A 16 17.26 2.41 6.94
C GLN A 16 16.01 2.61 7.79
N SER A 17 15.47 3.83 7.74
CA SER A 17 14.16 4.15 8.32
C SER A 17 13.05 3.87 7.31
N ILE A 18 11.83 3.58 7.80
CA ILE A 18 10.63 3.30 6.98
C ILE A 18 9.47 4.13 7.49
N ILE A 19 8.67 4.66 6.57
CA ILE A 19 7.33 5.18 6.86
C ILE A 19 6.32 4.11 6.46
N VAL A 20 5.45 3.72 7.40
CA VAL A 20 4.35 2.80 7.11
C VAL A 20 3.04 3.57 7.19
N LEU A 21 2.31 3.60 6.07
CA LEU A 21 0.97 4.15 5.96
C LEU A 21 -0.04 3.01 6.10
N GLN A 22 -0.89 3.05 7.12
CA GLN A 22 -2.03 2.15 7.24
C GLN A 22 -3.26 2.83 6.63
N LEU A 23 -3.82 2.23 5.59
CA LEU A 23 -4.90 2.80 4.79
C LEU A 23 -6.15 1.93 4.88
N HIS A 24 -7.31 2.59 4.81
CA HIS A 24 -8.59 1.95 4.55
C HIS A 24 -9.37 2.90 3.61
N LEU A 25 -9.42 2.56 2.32
CA LEU A 25 -10.07 3.40 1.31
C LEU A 25 -11.56 3.08 1.22
N PHE A 26 -12.31 3.94 0.53
CA PHE A 26 -13.77 3.85 0.46
C PHE A 26 -14.25 2.52 -0.14
N ALA A 27 -15.13 1.81 0.58
CA ALA A 27 -15.45 0.40 0.31
C ALA A 27 -16.32 0.15 -0.94
N TYR A 28 -17.27 1.02 -1.25
CA TYR A 28 -18.27 0.72 -2.28
C TYR A 28 -17.70 0.79 -3.69
N GLU A 29 -17.95 -0.23 -4.52
CA GLU A 29 -17.39 -0.38 -5.86
C GLU A 29 -17.63 0.86 -6.74
N GLU A 30 -18.84 1.41 -6.73
CA GLU A 30 -19.25 2.57 -7.53
C GLU A 30 -18.55 3.88 -7.14
N LYS A 31 -17.82 3.88 -6.02
CA LYS A 31 -17.07 5.04 -5.52
C LYS A 31 -15.59 5.02 -5.91
N PHE A 32 -15.25 4.43 -7.06
CA PHE A 32 -13.88 4.40 -7.57
C PHE A 32 -13.25 5.79 -7.69
N LEU A 33 -14.00 6.82 -8.10
CA LEU A 33 -13.53 8.21 -8.14
C LEU A 33 -13.12 8.74 -6.76
N VAL A 34 -13.83 8.33 -5.70
CA VAL A 34 -13.49 8.72 -4.31
C VAL A 34 -12.15 8.09 -3.93
N ARG A 35 -11.95 6.80 -4.20
CA ARG A 35 -10.67 6.12 -3.93
C ARG A 35 -9.52 6.71 -4.73
N GLN A 36 -9.75 7.04 -6.00
CA GLN A 36 -8.76 7.72 -6.83
C GLN A 36 -8.32 9.06 -6.21
N ASN A 37 -9.28 9.86 -5.74
CA ASN A 37 -8.97 11.11 -5.03
C ASN A 37 -8.23 10.86 -3.72
N GLN A 38 -8.60 9.84 -2.94
CA GLN A 38 -7.87 9.47 -1.71
C GLN A 38 -6.41 9.09 -2.00
N MET A 39 -6.14 8.33 -3.06
CA MET A 39 -4.78 7.98 -3.49
C MET A 39 -3.99 9.22 -3.92
N LYS A 40 -4.63 10.15 -4.64
CA LYS A 40 -4.03 11.44 -5.01
C LYS A 40 -3.70 12.29 -3.77
N GLU A 41 -4.61 12.38 -2.80
CA GLU A 41 -4.39 13.11 -1.54
C GLU A 41 -3.21 12.53 -0.74
N ILE A 42 -3.05 11.19 -0.73
CA ILE A 42 -1.88 10.53 -0.13
C ILE A 42 -0.59 10.96 -0.82
N HIS A 43 -0.56 10.96 -2.16
CA HIS A 43 0.59 11.40 -2.93
C HIS A 43 0.95 12.88 -2.65
N GLU A 44 -0.05 13.76 -2.63
CA GLU A 44 0.13 15.18 -2.33
C GLU A 44 0.60 15.40 -0.88
N PHE A 45 0.07 14.64 0.08
CA PHE A 45 0.52 14.64 1.46
C PHE A 45 2.00 14.25 1.57
N LEU A 46 2.41 13.15 0.95
CA LEU A 46 3.82 12.72 0.96
C LEU A 46 4.74 13.75 0.29
N THR A 47 4.28 14.38 -0.79
CA THR A 47 5.03 15.46 -1.45
C THR A 47 5.23 16.67 -0.54
N ARG A 48 4.19 17.08 0.20
CA ARG A 48 4.30 18.16 1.20
C ARG A 48 5.19 17.74 2.37
N LEU A 49 5.03 16.52 2.86
CA LEU A 49 5.82 15.97 3.97
C LEU A 49 7.32 15.88 3.61
N LYS A 50 7.65 15.54 2.36
CA LYS A 50 9.05 15.54 1.88
C LYS A 50 9.67 16.94 1.87
N LYS A 51 8.89 17.99 1.63
CA LYS A 51 9.34 19.39 1.65
C LYS A 51 9.45 19.97 3.06
N ASN A 52 8.57 19.54 3.96
CA ASN A 52 8.47 20.05 5.32
C ASN A 52 8.11 18.89 6.27
N PRO A 53 9.07 18.05 6.66
CA PRO A 53 8.82 16.92 7.54
C PRO A 53 8.41 17.33 8.97
N GLU A 54 8.74 18.54 9.39
CA GLU A 54 8.43 19.11 10.70
C GLU A 54 6.92 19.29 10.93
N ILE A 55 6.10 19.23 9.87
CA ILE A 55 4.62 19.26 10.00
C ILE A 55 4.07 18.05 10.78
N LEU A 56 4.78 16.93 10.78
CA LEU A 56 4.31 15.67 11.37
C LEU A 56 4.92 15.42 12.75
N GLU A 57 6.15 15.88 12.98
CA GLU A 57 6.91 15.56 14.18
C GLU A 57 7.90 16.68 14.52
N LYS A 58 8.02 16.98 15.82
CA LYS A 58 8.94 17.99 16.35
C LYS A 58 10.11 17.39 17.14
N ASN A 59 10.01 16.13 17.56
CA ASN A 59 11.09 15.43 18.21
C ASN A 59 12.27 15.21 17.23
N GLU A 60 13.47 15.67 17.59
CA GLU A 60 14.65 15.67 16.71
C GLU A 60 15.07 14.25 16.27
N GLU A 61 15.05 13.29 17.18
CA GLU A 61 15.43 11.89 16.89
C GLU A 61 14.44 11.27 15.88
N ILE A 62 13.13 11.41 16.11
CA ILE A 62 12.11 10.89 15.19
C ILE A 62 12.16 11.64 13.86
N LEU A 63 12.39 12.95 13.88
CA LEU A 63 12.51 13.78 12.68
C LEU A 63 13.70 13.34 11.81
N MET A 64 14.84 12.96 12.42
CA MET A 64 15.98 12.39 11.72
C MET A 64 15.59 11.10 10.98
N TYR A 65 14.88 10.17 11.64
CA TYR A 65 14.40 8.94 11.00
C TYR A 65 13.39 9.22 9.89
N LEU A 66 12.45 10.15 10.11
CA LEU A 66 11.48 10.57 9.12
C LEU A 66 12.16 11.14 7.86
N LYS A 67 13.14 12.05 8.05
CA LYS A 67 13.94 12.63 6.96
C LYS A 67 14.70 11.54 6.18
N SER A 68 15.34 10.61 6.88
CA SER A 68 16.03 9.47 6.25
C SER A 68 15.08 8.63 5.40
N ALA A 69 13.89 8.30 5.92
CA ALA A 69 12.91 7.52 5.17
C ALA A 69 12.38 8.27 3.94
N LEU A 70 12.08 9.57 4.06
CA LEU A 70 11.59 10.41 2.95
C LEU A 70 12.64 10.61 1.86
N GLN A 71 13.90 10.81 2.24
CA GLN A 71 15.02 10.99 1.30
C GLN A 71 15.21 9.72 0.44
N ASN A 72 15.10 8.56 1.07
CA ASN A 72 15.29 7.25 0.44
C ASN A 72 14.01 6.66 -0.16
N ASN A 73 12.92 7.41 -0.21
CA ASN A 73 11.60 6.94 -0.64
C ASN A 73 11.17 5.62 0.06
N ASN A 74 11.60 5.41 1.30
CA ASN A 74 11.32 4.21 2.08
C ASN A 74 9.93 4.29 2.70
N ILE A 75 8.91 4.15 1.87
CA ILE A 75 7.51 4.32 2.25
C ILE A 75 6.73 3.09 1.80
N VAL A 76 6.07 2.44 2.76
CA VAL A 76 5.16 1.34 2.55
C VAL A 76 3.74 1.83 2.83
N ALA A 77 2.80 1.55 1.93
CA ALA A 77 1.39 1.76 2.19
C ALA A 77 0.67 0.42 2.19
N GLN A 78 -0.12 0.13 3.23
CA GLN A 78 -0.80 -1.15 3.36
C GLN A 78 -2.18 -1.03 3.97
N GLY A 79 -3.02 -2.03 3.72
CA GLY A 79 -4.36 -2.16 4.30
C GLY A 79 -5.41 -2.41 3.23
N ASP A 80 -6.67 -2.28 3.61
CA ASP A 80 -7.81 -2.48 2.72
C ASP A 80 -7.98 -1.27 1.80
N LEU A 81 -7.47 -1.38 0.58
CA LEU A 81 -7.54 -0.31 -0.40
C LEU A 81 -8.83 -0.34 -1.21
N ASN A 82 -9.67 -1.37 -1.05
CA ASN A 82 -10.93 -1.50 -1.76
C ASN A 82 -10.82 -1.22 -3.27
N LEU A 83 -9.71 -1.59 -3.90
CA LEU A 83 -9.53 -1.44 -5.36
C LEU A 83 -10.16 -2.66 -6.03
N HIS A 84 -11.34 -2.47 -6.61
CA HIS A 84 -12.19 -3.53 -7.13
C HIS A 84 -11.80 -3.93 -8.55
N ASN A 85 -11.43 -2.93 -9.36
CA ASN A 85 -11.24 -3.09 -10.79
C ASN A 85 -9.78 -3.00 -11.20
N ASN A 86 -9.39 -3.75 -12.25
CA ASN A 86 -8.04 -3.70 -12.80
C ASN A 86 -7.63 -2.29 -13.26
N ILE A 87 -8.58 -1.47 -13.71
CA ILE A 87 -8.31 -0.07 -14.07
C ILE A 87 -7.85 0.77 -12.88
N GLU A 88 -8.25 0.40 -11.66
CA GLU A 88 -7.86 1.11 -10.44
C GLU A 88 -6.40 0.83 -10.05
N ASN A 89 -5.82 -0.28 -10.52
CA ASN A 89 -4.39 -0.56 -10.33
C ASN A 89 -3.52 0.50 -11.00
N ASN A 90 -3.97 1.12 -12.09
CA ASN A 90 -3.24 2.21 -12.75
C ASN A 90 -3.00 3.40 -11.80
N TYR A 91 -3.89 3.64 -10.85
CA TYR A 91 -3.75 4.73 -9.87
C TYR A 91 -2.62 4.48 -8.87
N ILE A 92 -2.31 3.22 -8.56
CA ILE A 92 -1.15 2.86 -7.72
C ILE A 92 0.12 3.40 -8.38
N TYR A 93 0.30 3.11 -9.67
CA TYR A 93 1.48 3.55 -10.43
C TYR A 93 1.50 5.05 -10.66
N GLN A 94 0.37 5.67 -11.00
CA GLN A 94 0.27 7.12 -11.18
C GLN A 94 0.60 7.90 -9.91
N THR A 95 0.33 7.33 -8.74
CA THR A 95 0.67 7.95 -7.46
C THR A 95 2.10 7.65 -7.02
N GLY A 96 2.90 6.95 -7.81
CA GLY A 96 4.31 6.65 -7.56
C GLY A 96 4.53 5.48 -6.59
N PHE A 97 3.58 4.55 -6.52
CA PHE A 97 3.71 3.30 -5.81
C PHE A 97 3.81 2.12 -6.78
N ILE A 98 4.28 0.98 -6.30
CA ILE A 98 4.22 -0.32 -6.97
C ILE A 98 3.45 -1.30 -6.09
N ASP A 99 2.71 -2.21 -6.72
CA ASP A 99 1.98 -3.27 -6.03
C ASP A 99 2.92 -4.45 -5.80
N THR A 100 3.30 -4.68 -4.55
CA THR A 100 4.32 -5.66 -4.19
C THR A 100 3.93 -7.11 -4.52
N TRP A 101 2.63 -7.42 -4.58
CA TRP A 101 2.14 -8.73 -5.03
C TRP A 101 2.40 -8.93 -6.51
N ILE A 102 2.07 -7.93 -7.33
CA ILE A 102 2.27 -7.95 -8.77
C ILE A 102 3.76 -7.97 -9.11
N GLU A 103 4.59 -7.18 -8.42
CA GLU A 103 6.04 -7.21 -8.62
C GLU A 103 6.64 -8.59 -8.33
N LYS A 104 6.11 -9.30 -7.32
CA LYS A 104 6.61 -10.63 -6.93
C LYS A 104 6.10 -11.75 -7.82
N HIS A 105 4.83 -11.70 -8.21
CA HIS A 105 4.14 -12.80 -8.90
C HIS A 105 3.94 -12.56 -10.40
N GLY A 106 4.32 -11.38 -10.90
CA GLY A 106 4.12 -10.96 -12.28
C GLY A 106 2.68 -10.52 -12.56
N LEU A 107 2.43 -10.17 -13.83
CA LEU A 107 1.09 -10.00 -14.38
C LEU A 107 0.70 -11.29 -15.10
N GLY A 108 -0.45 -11.88 -14.76
CA GLY A 108 -1.00 -13.00 -15.51
C GLY A 108 -2.07 -13.77 -14.76
N LYS A 109 -2.66 -14.74 -15.45
CA LYS A 109 -3.75 -15.57 -14.92
C LYS A 109 -3.40 -16.23 -13.59
N GLN A 110 -2.17 -16.70 -13.42
CA GLN A 110 -1.74 -17.31 -12.16
C GLN A 110 -1.67 -16.30 -11.00
N SER A 111 -1.19 -15.08 -11.23
CA SER A 111 -1.14 -14.02 -10.20
C SER A 111 -2.51 -13.44 -9.89
N GLU A 112 -3.45 -13.52 -10.84
CA GLU A 112 -4.85 -13.11 -10.67
C GLU A 112 -5.66 -14.16 -9.92
N GLU A 113 -5.45 -15.45 -10.19
CA GLU A 113 -6.14 -16.57 -9.54
C GLU A 113 -5.66 -16.82 -8.10
N GLN A 114 -4.54 -16.21 -7.71
CA GLN A 114 -3.90 -16.33 -6.41
C GLN A 114 -3.81 -14.95 -5.74
N GLY A 115 -3.95 -14.90 -4.41
CA GLY A 115 -3.78 -13.65 -3.65
C GLY A 115 -5.06 -12.83 -3.44
N TYR A 116 -6.25 -13.39 -3.68
CA TYR A 116 -7.50 -12.77 -3.22
C TYR A 116 -7.51 -12.64 -1.70
N THR A 117 -7.97 -11.48 -1.22
CA THR A 117 -8.15 -11.23 0.22
C THR A 117 -9.63 -11.13 0.59
N TRP A 118 -10.50 -11.08 -0.42
CA TRP A 118 -11.94 -11.22 -0.35
C TRP A 118 -12.37 -12.39 -1.25
N ASP A 119 -12.74 -13.52 -0.63
CA ASP A 119 -13.15 -14.73 -1.36
C ASP A 119 -14.35 -15.42 -0.65
N PRO A 120 -15.59 -15.20 -1.12
CA PRO A 120 -16.79 -15.82 -0.54
C PRO A 120 -16.87 -17.34 -0.74
N THR A 121 -16.04 -17.90 -1.63
CA THR A 121 -15.97 -19.34 -1.84
C THR A 121 -15.22 -20.05 -0.70
N GLN A 122 -14.28 -19.34 -0.07
CA GLN A 122 -13.43 -19.85 1.03
C GLN A 122 -13.77 -19.25 2.40
N ASN A 123 -14.34 -18.04 2.44
CA ASN A 123 -14.68 -17.34 3.67
C ASN A 123 -16.20 -17.42 3.93
N SER A 124 -16.60 -18.23 4.92
CA SER A 124 -18.00 -18.41 5.30
C SER A 124 -18.64 -17.15 5.88
N MET A 125 -17.86 -16.25 6.51
CA MET A 125 -18.37 -14.99 7.03
C MET A 125 -18.83 -14.06 5.91
N ILE A 126 -18.04 -13.94 4.83
CA ILE A 126 -18.44 -13.14 3.67
C ILE A 126 -19.76 -13.69 3.10
N ARG A 127 -19.85 -15.01 2.92
CA ARG A 127 -21.07 -15.66 2.40
C ARG A 127 -22.26 -15.48 3.33
N MET A 128 -22.07 -15.44 4.64
CA MET A 128 -23.15 -15.19 5.60
C MET A 128 -23.71 -13.76 5.47
N ILE A 129 -22.83 -12.77 5.29
CA ILE A 129 -23.22 -11.35 5.20
C ILE A 129 -23.74 -11.01 3.78
N LEU A 130 -23.12 -11.58 2.76
CA LEU A 130 -23.40 -11.34 1.33
C LEU A 130 -23.57 -12.68 0.60
N PRO A 131 -24.72 -13.38 0.78
CA PRO A 131 -24.91 -14.75 0.28
C PRO A 131 -24.91 -14.88 -1.24
N PHE A 132 -25.10 -13.78 -1.95
CA PHE A 132 -25.11 -13.74 -3.42
C PHE A 132 -23.83 -13.12 -4.01
N ASP A 133 -22.90 -12.65 -3.18
CA ASP A 133 -21.61 -12.18 -3.69
C ASP A 133 -20.72 -13.40 -3.96
N ASN A 134 -20.36 -13.58 -5.23
CA ASN A 134 -19.45 -14.63 -5.69
C ASN A 134 -18.14 -14.07 -6.23
N ARG A 135 -17.92 -12.76 -6.13
CA ARG A 135 -16.73 -12.08 -6.65
C ARG A 135 -15.54 -12.41 -5.76
N ARG A 136 -14.41 -12.70 -6.41
CA ARG A 136 -13.12 -12.88 -5.74
C ARG A 136 -12.30 -11.64 -6.02
N MET A 137 -11.89 -10.95 -4.96
CA MET A 137 -11.20 -9.67 -5.07
C MET A 137 -9.97 -9.68 -4.19
N ARG A 138 -8.91 -9.04 -4.68
CA ARG A 138 -7.83 -8.59 -3.82
C ARG A 138 -8.32 -7.23 -3.36
N LEU A 139 -8.55 -6.97 -2.07
CA LEU A 139 -8.94 -5.64 -1.57
C LEU A 139 -7.83 -5.05 -0.70
N ASP A 140 -7.19 -5.90 0.09
CA ASP A 140 -5.98 -5.56 0.83
C ASP A 140 -4.77 -5.54 -0.08
N ARG A 141 -3.89 -4.56 0.11
CA ARG A 141 -2.65 -4.41 -0.65
C ARG A 141 -1.50 -4.08 0.29
N ILE A 142 -0.31 -4.41 -0.19
CA ILE A 142 0.94 -3.84 0.29
C ILE A 142 1.59 -3.16 -0.92
N LEU A 143 1.80 -1.86 -0.81
CA LEU A 143 2.37 -1.01 -1.83
C LEU A 143 3.72 -0.48 -1.34
N LEU A 144 4.70 -0.45 -2.24
CA LEU A 144 6.01 0.14 -1.98
C LEU A 144 6.15 1.41 -2.82
N ARG A 145 6.73 2.46 -2.27
CA ARG A 145 7.05 3.66 -3.04
C ARG A 145 8.10 3.33 -4.11
N GLN A 146 7.89 3.83 -5.32
CA GLN A 146 8.89 3.74 -6.40
C GLN A 146 10.22 4.35 -5.96
N GLU A 147 11.32 3.79 -6.45
CA GLU A 147 12.68 4.21 -6.10
C GLU A 147 13.02 4.06 -4.60
N SER A 148 12.26 3.25 -3.86
CA SER A 148 12.66 2.88 -2.51
C SER A 148 13.97 2.12 -2.54
N ASN A 149 14.85 2.38 -1.56
CA ASN A 149 16.07 1.61 -1.36
C ASN A 149 15.81 0.14 -0.95
N TYR A 150 14.58 -0.20 -0.60
CA TYR A 150 14.17 -1.59 -0.47
C TYR A 150 13.97 -2.18 -1.86
N LEU A 151 15.03 -2.75 -2.40
CA LEU A 151 14.91 -3.62 -3.56
C LEU A 151 14.16 -4.87 -3.12
N PHE A 152 13.06 -5.19 -3.82
CA PHE A 152 12.72 -6.59 -4.02
C PHE A 152 13.94 -7.18 -4.73
N ARG A 153 14.82 -7.84 -3.98
CA ARG A 153 15.72 -8.79 -4.60
C ARG A 153 14.79 -9.79 -5.25
N SER A 154 14.54 -9.62 -6.54
CA SER A 154 14.02 -10.69 -7.35
C SER A 154 14.94 -11.85 -7.04
N PHE A 155 14.41 -12.86 -6.36
CA PHE A 155 14.98 -14.17 -6.49
C PHE A 155 14.82 -14.45 -7.98
N LEU A 156 15.87 -14.16 -8.74
CA LEU A 156 16.10 -14.73 -10.05
C LEU A 156 16.07 -16.23 -9.78
N PHE A 157 14.87 -16.82 -9.83
CA PHE A 157 14.73 -18.24 -10.04
C PHE A 157 15.45 -18.47 -11.37
N GLY A 158 16.54 -19.20 -11.29
CA GLY A 158 17.32 -19.60 -12.45
C GLY A 158 16.40 -20.15 -13.53
N SER A 159 16.75 -19.78 -14.75
CA SER A 159 16.49 -20.49 -16.01
C SER A 159 16.03 -21.94 -15.86
#